data_AF-A0A7Y8A3A9-F1
#
_entry.id   AF-A0A7Y8A3A9-F1
#
_cell.length_a   1.000
_cell.length_b   1.000
_cell.length_c   1.000
_cell.angle_alpha   90.00
_cell.angle_beta   90.00
_cell.angle_gamma   90.00
#
_symmetry.space_group_name_H-M   'P 1'
#
loop_
_entity.id
_entity.type
_entity.pdbx_description
1 polymer ?
#
loop_
_entity_poly.entity_id
_entity_poly.type
_entity_poly.pdbx_seq_one_letter_code
_entity_poly.pdbx_strand_id
1 'polypeptide(L)' 'MPDESESILRQRITTYMRGAGGSRDNWFCTWWFRFHIEPFTTKQVRRELELMKRDGLVESDHSRSNNTLWRLAKYKPD' A
#
# COMPACT_ATOMS: atom_id res chain seq x y z
N MET A 1 -21.68 -2.40 -1.93
CA MET A 1 -21.37 -1.52 -0.79
C MET A 1 -19.96 -1.88 -0.35
N PRO A 2 -18.93 -1.03 -0.55
CA PRO A 2 -17.62 -1.32 0.01
C PRO A 2 -17.74 -1.32 1.54
N ASP A 3 -17.12 -2.30 2.18
CA ASP A 3 -17.13 -2.42 3.64
C ASP A 3 -16.39 -1.20 4.22
N GLU A 4 -16.96 -0.51 5.21
CA GLU A 4 -16.38 0.70 5.80
C GLU A 4 -14.93 0.47 6.25
N SER A 5 -14.62 -0.77 6.66
CA SER A 5 -13.28 -1.23 7.02
C SER A 5 -12.27 -1.18 5.87
N GLU A 6 -12.69 -1.44 4.62
CA GLU A 6 -11.83 -1.38 3.42
C GLU A 6 -11.43 0.08 3.13
N SER A 7 -12.37 1.02 3.29
CA SER A 7 -12.10 2.45 3.10
C SER A 7 -11.11 3.00 4.14
N ILE A 8 -11.24 2.55 5.40
CA ILE A 8 -10.31 2.93 6.49
C ILE A 8 -8.91 2.34 6.24
N LEU A 9 -8.83 1.08 5.82
CA LEU A 9 -7.56 0.41 5.53
C LEU A 9 -6.81 1.13 4.40
N ARG A 10 -7.52 1.47 3.32
CA ARG A 10 -6.97 2.19 2.17
C ARG A 10 -6.42 3.56 2.57
N GLN A 11 -7.15 4.30 3.40
CA GLN A 11 -6.69 5.59 3.93
C GLN A 11 -5.45 5.45 4.80
N ARG A 12 -5.40 4.44 5.68
CA ARG A 12 -4.22 4.19 6.52
C ARG A 12 -2.99 3.81 5.70
N ILE A 13 -3.13 2.94 4.70
CA ILE A 13 -2.05 2.57 3.77
C ILE A 13 -1.51 3.82 3.08
N THR A 14 -2.40 4.62 2.50
CA THR A 14 -2.03 5.84 1.77
C THR A 14 -1.36 6.86 2.69
N THR A 15 -1.88 7.06 3.90
CA THR A 15 -1.32 7.98 4.89
C THR A 15 0.07 7.53 5.33
N TYR A 16 0.26 6.23 5.60
CA TYR A 16 1.54 5.66 5.94
C TYR A 16 2.57 5.88 4.82
N MET A 17 2.22 5.55 3.58
CA MET A 17 3.12 5.70 2.43
C MET A 17 3.43 7.17 2.10
N ARG A 18 2.48 8.09 2.31
CA ARG A 18 2.71 9.55 2.18
C ARG A 18 3.59 10.10 3.29
N GLY A 19 3.34 9.71 4.55
CA GLY A 19 4.08 10.19 5.72
C GLY A 19 5.51 9.65 5.80
N ALA A 20 5.71 8.39 5.42
CA ALA A 20 7.04 7.81 5.28
C ALA A 20 7.76 8.24 3.98
N GLY A 21 7.06 8.98 3.11
CA GLY A 21 7.41 9.28 1.73
C GLY A 21 8.51 10.34 1.50
N GLY A 22 9.30 10.68 2.52
CA GLY A 22 10.38 11.69 2.39
C GLY A 22 11.60 11.24 1.58
N SER A 23 11.68 9.96 1.18
CA SER A 23 12.85 9.40 0.50
C SER A 23 12.59 9.17 -0.99
N ARG A 24 13.59 9.42 -1.85
CA ARG A 24 13.46 9.51 -3.33
C ARG A 24 12.99 8.23 -4.04
N ASP A 25 12.94 7.09 -3.34
CA ASP A 25 12.63 5.75 -3.88
C ASP A 25 11.62 4.99 -2.98
N ASN A 26 10.46 5.59 -2.72
CA ASN A 26 9.39 5.16 -1.80
C ASN A 26 8.76 3.75 -2.06
N TRP A 27 9.57 2.71 -2.06
CA TRP A 27 9.17 1.30 -2.10
C TRP A 27 9.06 0.75 -0.67
N PHE A 28 7.88 0.24 -0.33
CA PHE A 28 7.53 -0.28 0.98
C PHE A 28 7.30 -1.78 0.90
N CYS A 29 7.97 -2.56 1.75
CA CYS A 29 7.72 -3.98 1.87
C CYS A 29 6.34 -4.24 2.51
N THR A 30 5.64 -5.29 2.07
CA THR A 30 4.36 -5.73 2.69
C THR A 30 4.45 -5.87 4.23
N TRP A 31 5.61 -6.31 4.74
CA TRP A 31 5.86 -6.45 6.17
C TRP A 31 5.86 -5.13 6.95
N TRP A 32 6.23 -4.01 6.34
CA TRP A 32 6.30 -2.72 7.03
C TRP A 32 4.91 -2.26 7.46
N PHE A 33 3.91 -2.46 6.61
CA PHE A 33 2.53 -2.12 6.90
C PHE A 33 1.96 -2.87 8.10
N ARG A 34 2.41 -4.11 8.38
CA ARG A 34 1.95 -4.88 9.55
C ARG A 34 2.21 -4.15 10.87
N PHE A 35 3.32 -3.42 10.98
CA PHE A 35 3.71 -2.73 12.22
C PHE A 35 3.09 -1.35 12.39
N HIS A 36 2.49 -0.80 11.33
CA HIS A 36 1.97 0.57 11.34
C HIS A 36 0.46 0.65 11.09
N ILE A 37 -0.16 -0.44 10.64
CA ILE A 37 -1.57 -0.48 10.22
C ILE A 37 -2.34 -1.51 11.06
N GLU A 38 -2.30 -1.34 12.37
CA GLU A 38 -3.19 -2.08 13.28
C GLU A 38 -4.62 -1.54 13.22
N PRO A 39 -5.67 -2.34 13.40
CA PRO A 39 -5.70 -3.77 13.76
C PRO A 39 -5.69 -4.73 12.54
N PHE A 40 -5.26 -4.28 11.36
CA PHE A 40 -5.40 -5.06 10.14
C PHE A 40 -4.31 -6.11 9.97
N THR A 41 -4.70 -7.30 9.54
CA THR A 41 -3.75 -8.38 9.26
C THR A 41 -2.98 -8.13 7.96
N THR A 42 -1.79 -8.72 7.84
CA THR A 42 -1.00 -8.67 6.60
C THR A 42 -1.78 -9.19 5.38
N LYS A 43 -2.69 -10.16 5.57
CA LYS A 43 -3.55 -10.65 4.48
C LYS A 43 -4.53 -9.58 4.01
N GLN A 44 -5.17 -8.84 4.92
CA GLN A 44 -6.08 -7.74 4.59
C GLN A 44 -5.32 -6.60 3.90
N VAL A 45 -4.18 -6.20 4.45
CA VAL A 45 -3.31 -5.19 3.83
C VAL A 45 -2.90 -5.60 2.42
N ARG A 46 -2.46 -6.85 2.22
CA ARG A 46 -2.06 -7.34 0.90
C ARG A 46 -3.24 -7.35 -0.08
N ARG A 47 -4.42 -7.79 0.36
CA ARG A 47 -5.64 -7.75 -0.46
C ARG A 47 -5.96 -6.32 -0.89
N GLU A 48 -5.90 -5.36 0.04
CA GLU A 48 -6.16 -3.95 -0.25
C GLU A 48 -5.10 -3.37 -1.20
N LEU A 49 -3.82 -3.68 -1.01
CA LEU A 49 -2.75 -3.24 -1.91
C LEU A 49 -2.94 -3.78 -3.34
N GLU A 50 -3.37 -5.03 -3.50
CA GLU A 50 -3.71 -5.59 -4.82
C GLU A 50 -4.94 -4.90 -5.45
N LEU A 51 -5.94 -4.52 -4.65
CA LEU A 51 -7.09 -3.72 -5.12
C LEU A 51 -6.65 -2.31 -5.54
N MET A 52 -5.86 -1.63 -4.70
CA MET A 52 -5.28 -0.32 -5.00
C MET A 52 -4.41 -0.36 -6.26
N LYS A 53 -3.71 -1.47 -6.52
CA LYS A 53 -2.93 -1.67 -7.74
C LYS A 53 -3.82 -1.78 -8.97
N ARG A 54 -4.92 -2.54 -8.89
CA ARG A 54 -5.91 -2.62 -9.97
C ARG A 54 -6.53 -1.26 -10.29
N ASP A 55 -6.70 -0.43 -9.27
CA ASP A 55 -7.22 0.93 -9.38
C ASP A 55 -6.16 1.97 -9.83
N GLY A 56 -4.91 1.55 -10.02
CA GLY A 56 -3.81 2.43 -10.44
C GLY A 56 -3.28 3.37 -9.35
N LEU A 57 -3.64 3.17 -8.07
CA LEU A 57 -3.16 4.00 -6.96
C LEU A 57 -1.78 3.60 -6.44
N VAL A 58 -1.41 2.31 -6.58
CA VAL A 58 -0.10 1.80 -6.16
C VAL A 58 0.52 0.95 -7.26
N GLU A 59 1.84 0.92 -7.27
CA GLU A 59 2.62 0.03 -8.12
C GLU A 59 3.28 -1.04 -7.26
N SER A 60 3.39 -2.26 -7.80
CA SER A 60 4.07 -3.36 -7.14
C SER A 60 5.31 -3.79 -7.90
N ASP A 61 6.40 -3.99 -7.18
CA ASP A 61 7.63 -4.58 -7.70
C ASP A 61 7.82 -5.98 -7.08
N HIS A 62 8.00 -6.95 -7.98
CA HIS A 62 8.21 -8.36 -7.65
C HIS A 62 9.64 -8.80 -7.96
N SER A 63 10.59 -7.86 -8.09
CA SER A 63 11.99 -8.18 -8.42
C SER A 63 12.64 -9.07 -7.36
N ARG A 64 12.15 -9.01 -6.11
CA ARG A 64 12.58 -9.86 -5.00
C ARG A 64 11.63 -11.06 -4.84
N SER A 65 12.15 -12.28 -4.98
CA SER A 65 11.36 -13.52 -4.84
C SER A 65 10.67 -13.69 -3.47
N ASN A 66 11.21 -13.03 -2.43
CA ASN A 66 10.71 -13.15 -1.06
C ASN A 66 9.84 -11.97 -0.59
N ASN A 67 9.78 -10.86 -1.33
CA ASN A 67 9.05 -9.68 -0.88
C ASN A 67 8.49 -8.87 -2.05
N THR A 68 7.19 -8.58 -2.02
CA THR A 68 6.58 -7.58 -2.88
C THR A 68 6.79 -6.20 -2.26
N LEU A 69 7.41 -5.33 -3.05
CA LEU A 69 7.56 -3.91 -2.75
C LEU A 69 6.38 -3.15 -3.34
N TRP A 70 5.91 -2.15 -2.62
CA TRP A 70 4.74 -1.36 -2.97
C TRP A 70 5.11 0.11 -2.94
N ARG A 71 4.71 0.88 -3.95
CA ARG A 71 4.86 2.34 -3.92
C ARG A 71 3.54 2.99 -4.29
N LEU A 72 3.30 4.20 -3.79
CA LEU A 72 2.22 5.02 -4.34
C LEU A 72 2.56 5.33 -5.79
N ALA A 73 1.61 5.09 -6.68
CA ALA A 73 1.74 5.53 -8.05
C ALA A 73 1.88 7.05 -8.03
N LYS A 74 2.90 7.58 -8.73
CA LYS A 74 2.99 9.02 -8.94
C LYS A 74 1.76 9.39 -9.75
N TYR A 75 0.82 10.11 -9.14
CA TYR A 75 -0.29 10.72 -9.86
C TYR A 75 0.33 11.57 -10.98
N LYS A 76 0.29 11.06 -12.20
CA LYS A 76 0.49 11.87 -13.39
C LYS A 76 -0.91 12.41 -13.71
N PRO A 77 -1.22 13.68 -13.37
CA PRO A 77 -2.26 14.35 -14.12
C PRO A 77 -1.73 14.42 -15.56
N ASP A 78 -2.43 13.77 -16.48
CA ASP A 78 -2.33 14.10 -17.90
C ASP A 78 -2.88 15.51 -18.12
#